data_AF-A0A2V7I4Z0-F1
#
_entry.id   AF-A0A2V7I4Z0-F1
#
_cell.length_a   1.000
_cell.length_b   1.000
_cell.length_c   1.000
_cell.angle_alpha   90.00
_cell.angle_beta   90.00
_cell.angle_gamma   90.00
#
_symmetry.space_group_name_H-M   'P 1'
#
loop_
_entity.id
_entity.type
_entity.pdbx_description
1 polymer ?
#
loop_
_entity_poly.entity_id
_entity_poly.type
_entity_poly.pdbx_seq_one_letter_code
_entity_poly.pdbx_strand_id
1 'polypeptide(L)'
;SLGGIPFVAGFWAKLYVFWAAAEQGLYWLVLVGALLTVVALFYYLLVAKRMYIDAPEKSAPVVVTPFLTLSIFLCVVGVVGMGLYPKPLVMAALRAAAPLF
;
A
#
# COMPACT_ATOMS: atom_id res chain seq x y z
N SER A 1 2.57 -2.76 1.88
CA SER A 1 1.45 -1.83 1.57
C SER A 1 1.06 -1.84 0.10
N LEU A 2 2.01 -1.58 -0.80
CA LEU A 2 1.74 -1.31 -2.23
C LEU A 2 1.12 -2.48 -3.01
N GLY A 3 1.42 -3.73 -2.63
CA GLY A 3 0.86 -4.93 -3.27
C GLY A 3 -0.61 -5.23 -2.95
N GLY A 4 -1.28 -4.44 -2.08
CA GLY A 4 -2.69 -4.69 -1.74
C GLY A 4 -2.90 -5.84 -0.77
N ILE A 5 -1.93 -6.14 0.09
CA ILE A 5 -2.08 -7.12 1.17
C ILE A 5 -3.14 -6.59 2.16
N PRO A 6 -4.10 -7.41 2.65
CA PRO A 6 -5.08 -7.00 3.63
C PRO A 6 -4.43 -6.35 4.87
N PHE A 7 -5.12 -5.40 5.50
CA PHE A 7 -4.69 -4.70 6.74
C PHE A 7 -3.59 -3.64 6.62
N VAL A 8 -3.21 -3.22 5.40
CA VAL A 8 -2.29 -2.09 5.18
C VAL A 8 -3.03 -0.89 4.58
N ALA A 9 -2.54 0.33 4.83
CA ALA A 9 -3.15 1.55 4.29
C ALA A 9 -3.39 1.52 2.77
N GLY A 10 -2.44 0.96 2.00
CA GLY A 10 -2.52 0.87 0.54
C GLY A 10 -3.62 -0.06 0.01
N PHE A 11 -4.08 -1.02 0.81
CA PHE A 11 -5.23 -1.86 0.46
C PHE A 11 -6.53 -1.06 0.53
N TRP A 12 -6.76 -0.40 1.67
CA TRP A 12 -7.96 0.44 1.87
C TRP A 12 -8.08 1.53 0.82
N ALA A 13 -6.98 2.22 0.50
CA ALA A 13 -6.98 3.26 -0.53
C ALA A 13 -7.52 2.74 -1.88
N LYS A 14 -7.02 1.59 -2.36
CA LYS A 14 -7.49 0.99 -3.62
C LYS A 14 -8.94 0.53 -3.52
N LEU A 15 -9.30 -0.11 -2.41
CA LEU A 15 -10.65 -0.62 -2.20
C LEU A 15 -11.69 0.51 -2.24
N TYR A 16 -11.43 1.64 -1.60
CA TYR A 16 -12.33 2.81 -1.65
C TYR A 16 -12.47 3.38 -3.06
N VAL A 17 -11.38 3.44 -3.83
CA VAL A 17 -11.44 3.90 -5.24
C VAL A 17 -12.25 2.92 -6.10
N PHE A 18 -12.06 1.61 -5.93
CA PHE A 18 -12.83 0.60 -6.65
C PHE A 18 -14.30 0.61 -6.25
N TRP A 19 -14.59 0.81 -4.96
CA TRP A 19 -15.95 0.96 -4.46
C TRP A 19 -16.64 2.16 -5.10
N ALA A 20 -16.02 3.33 -5.06
CA ALA A 20 -16.58 4.54 -5.67
C ALA A 20 -16.81 4.39 -7.18
N ALA A 21 -15.89 3.73 -7.90
CA ALA A 21 -16.07 3.43 -9.31
C ALA A 21 -17.23 2.44 -9.57
N ALA A 22 -17.37 1.42 -8.73
CA ALA A 22 -18.44 0.44 -8.83
C ALA A 22 -19.83 1.06 -8.56
N GLU A 23 -19.94 1.97 -7.59
CA GLU A 23 -21.19 2.71 -7.33
C GLU A 23 -21.64 3.57 -8.52
N GLN A 24 -20.69 4.04 -9.33
CA GLN A 24 -20.97 4.75 -10.58
C GLN A 24 -21.15 3.81 -11.80
N GLY A 25 -21.22 2.50 -11.58
CA GLY A 25 -21.40 1.49 -12.64
C GLY A 25 -20.17 1.27 -13.52
N LEU A 26 -19.00 1.80 -13.15
CA LEU A 26 -17.75 1.72 -13.93
C LEU A 26 -17.02 0.39 -13.71
N TYR A 27 -17.73 -0.73 -13.84
CA TYR A 27 -17.20 -2.07 -13.55
C TYR A 27 -15.99 -2.45 -14.40
N TRP A 28 -15.91 -1.94 -15.64
CA TRP A 28 -14.75 -2.16 -16.51
C TRP A 28 -13.45 -1.61 -15.91
N LEU A 29 -13.51 -0.40 -15.32
CA LEU A 29 -12.35 0.21 -14.66
C LEU A 29 -11.95 -0.55 -13.40
N VAL A 30 -12.93 -1.04 -12.64
CA VAL A 30 -12.69 -1.89 -11.47
C VAL A 30 -11.97 -3.18 -11.87
N LEU A 31 -12.40 -3.83 -12.95
CA LEU A 31 -11.77 -5.05 -13.46
C LEU A 31 -10.32 -4.81 -13.88
N VAL A 32 -10.08 -3.78 -14.69
CA VAL A 32 -8.72 -3.42 -15.12
C VAL A 32 -7.83 -3.07 -13.93
N GLY A 33 -8.33 -2.28 -12.97
CA GLY A 33 -7.61 -1.92 -11.75
C GLY A 33 -7.28 -3.12 -10.86
N ALA A 34 -8.20 -4.08 -10.74
CA ALA A 34 -7.99 -5.32 -10.01
C ALA A 34 -6.90 -6.18 -10.67
N LEU A 35 -6.95 -6.36 -12.00
CA LEU A 35 -5.92 -7.10 -12.76
C LEU A 35 -4.53 -6.46 -12.60
N LEU A 36 -4.43 -5.13 -12.75
CA LEU A 36 -3.18 -4.41 -12.55
C LEU A 36 -2.65 -4.55 -11.12
N THR A 37 -3.53 -4.65 -10.13
CA THR A 37 -3.13 -4.89 -8.74
C THR A 37 -2.54 -6.29 -8.56
N VAL A 38 -3.09 -7.32 -9.22
CA VAL A 38 -2.54 -8.68 -9.20
C VAL A 38 -1.16 -8.72 -9.86
N VAL A 39 -1.00 -8.06 -11.02
CA VAL A 39 0.29 -7.94 -11.70
C VAL A 39 1.31 -7.24 -10.80
N ALA A 40 0.94 -6.13 -10.16
CA ALA A 40 1.80 -5.43 -9.21
C ALA A 40 2.18 -6.33 -8.02
N LEU A 41 1.25 -7.10 -7.48
CA LEU A 41 1.51 -8.04 -6.39
C LEU A 41 2.56 -9.08 -6.78
N PHE A 42 2.50 -9.63 -7.98
CA PHE A 42 3.51 -10.56 -8.50
C PHE A 42 4.92 -9.95 -8.47
N TYR A 43 5.08 -8.72 -8.96
CA TYR A 43 6.37 -8.03 -8.92
C TYR A 43 6.86 -7.77 -7.49
N TYR A 44 5.98 -7.40 -6.56
CA TYR A 44 6.38 -7.22 -5.16
C TYR A 44 6.79 -8.53 -4.48
N LEU A 45 6.13 -9.64 -4.80
CA LEU A 45 6.51 -10.95 -4.28
C LEU A 45 7.87 -11.41 -4.82
N LEU A 46 8.23 -11.07 -6.06
CA LEU A 46 9.58 -11.31 -6.59
C LEU A 46 10.65 -10.58 -5.77
N VAL A 47 10.40 -9.32 -5.39
CA VAL A 47 11.32 -8.58 -4.51
C VAL A 47 11.41 -9.23 -3.13
N ALA A 48 10.27 -9.60 -2.53
CA ALA A 48 10.25 -10.27 -1.22
C ALA A 48 11.00 -11.62 -1.26
N LYS A 49 10.82 -12.40 -2.33
CA LYS A 49 11.58 -13.63 -2.55
C LYS A 49 13.09 -13.37 -2.55
N ARG A 50 13.55 -12.34 -3.27
CA ARG A 50 14.96 -11.98 -3.33
C ARG A 50 15.53 -11.53 -1.98
N MET A 51 14.69 -10.94 -1.14
CA MET A 51 15.10 -10.46 0.19
C MET A 51 15.17 -11.56 1.24
N TYR A 52 14.26 -12.54 1.20
CA TYR A 52 14.08 -13.50 2.30
C TYR A 52 14.37 -14.95 1.95
N ILE A 53 14.36 -15.33 0.66
CA ILE A 53 14.47 -16.73 0.21
C ILE A 53 15.78 -16.97 -0.52
N ASP A 54 16.13 -16.10 -1.48
CA ASP A 54 17.32 -16.29 -2.30
C ASP A 54 18.59 -15.94 -1.50
N ALA A 55 19.69 -16.65 -1.77
CA ALA A 55 20.96 -16.42 -1.10
C ALA A 55 21.59 -15.08 -1.52
N PRO A 56 22.23 -14.33 -0.60
CA PRO A 56 22.83 -13.05 -0.93
C PRO A 56 24.06 -13.23 -1.82
N GLU A 57 24.13 -12.46 -2.91
CA GLU A 57 25.31 -12.44 -3.79
C GLU A 57 26.54 -11.79 -3.13
N LYS A 58 26.31 -10.90 -2.15
CA LYS A 58 27.34 -10.23 -1.36
C LYS A 58 26.96 -10.27 0.11
N SER A 59 27.85 -10.79 0.95
CA SER A 59 27.62 -10.91 2.41
C SER A 59 28.01 -9.65 3.20
N ALA A 60 28.29 -8.53 2.52
CA ALA A 60 28.64 -7.29 3.21
C ALA A 60 27.40 -6.71 3.93
N PRO A 61 27.52 -6.32 5.21
CA PRO A 61 26.39 -5.75 5.95
C PRO A 61 25.98 -4.39 5.38
N VAL A 62 24.66 -4.17 5.29
CA VAL A 62 24.09 -2.87 4.92
C VAL A 62 24.23 -1.91 6.10
N VAL A 63 25.01 -0.84 5.93
CA VAL A 63 25.17 0.18 6.97
C VAL A 63 23.92 1.05 6.99
N VAL A 64 23.17 0.98 8.09
CA VAL A 64 21.97 1.78 8.35
C VAL A 64 22.26 2.80 9.44
N THR A 65 22.00 4.08 9.16
CA THR A 65 22.14 5.15 10.15
C THR A 65 20.94 5.14 11.11
N PRO A 66 21.11 5.58 12.37
CA PRO A 66 20.00 5.63 13.33
C PRO A 66 18.81 6.46 12.85
N PHE A 67 19.05 7.55 12.12
CA PHE A 67 18.01 8.37 11.51
C PHE A 67 17.22 7.59 10.45
N LEU A 68 17.90 6.85 9.58
CA LEU A 68 17.24 6.03 8.56
C LEU A 68 16.36 4.95 9.20
N THR A 69 16.86 4.26 10.23
CA THR A 69 16.09 3.26 10.97
C THR A 69 14.84 3.87 11.61
N LEU A 70 14.96 5.05 12.24
CA LEU A 70 13.82 5.74 12.83
C LEU A 70 12.78 6.14 11.78
N SER A 71 13.22 6.68 10.63
CA SER A 71 12.33 7.02 9.53
C SER A 71 11.57 5.80 8.99
N ILE A 72 12.28 4.69 8.76
CA ILE A 72 11.64 3.44 8.31
C ILE A 72 10.63 2.96 9.35
N PHE A 73 11.00 2.98 10.63
CA PHE A 73 10.12 2.56 11.71
C PHE A 73 8.84 3.40 11.76
N LEU A 74 8.95 4.73 11.71
CA LEU A 74 7.80 5.63 11.68
C LEU A 74 6.90 5.39 10.46
N CYS A 75 7.48 5.16 9.28
CA CYS A 75 6.72 4.82 8.08
C CYS A 75 5.97 3.49 8.23
N VAL A 76 6.61 2.45 8.77
CA VAL A 76 5.98 1.14 9.01
C VAL A 76 4.82 1.29 9.99
N VAL A 77 5.04 1.95 11.12
CA VAL A 77 4.01 2.21 12.13
C VAL A 77 2.85 3.00 11.54
N GLY A 78 3.13 4.05 10.75
CA GLY A 78 2.10 4.84 10.08
C GLY A 78 1.27 4.00 9.11
N VAL A 79 1.91 3.20 8.26
CA VAL A 79 1.22 2.36 7.26
C VAL A 79 0.37 1.27 7.90
N VAL A 80 0.86 0.65 8.97
CA VAL A 80 0.13 -0.39 9.72
C VAL A 80 -0.99 0.25 10.54
N GLY A 81 -0.72 1.33 11.27
CA GLY A 81 -1.71 2.04 12.06
C GLY A 81 -2.88 2.55 11.23
N MET A 82 -2.60 3.19 10.08
CA MET A 82 -3.62 3.58 9.11
C MET A 82 -4.34 2.39 8.48
N GLY A 83 -3.67 1.23 8.37
CA GLY A 83 -4.26 -0.01 7.86
C GLY A 83 -5.26 -0.65 8.84
N LEU A 84 -4.97 -0.60 10.14
CA LEU A 84 -5.85 -1.11 11.20
C LEU A 84 -7.03 -0.18 11.48
N TYR A 85 -6.80 1.14 11.43
CA TYR A 85 -7.84 2.14 11.67
C TYR A 85 -7.84 3.20 10.57
N PRO A 86 -8.45 2.91 9.39
CA PRO A 86 -8.44 3.82 8.24
C PRO A 86 -9.40 5.01 8.40
N LYS A 87 -10.35 4.94 9.34
CA LYS A 87 -11.43 5.93 9.51
C LYS A 87 -10.94 7.39 9.61
N PRO A 88 -9.92 7.74 10.41
CA PRO A 88 -9.46 9.12 10.51
C PRO A 88 -8.90 9.66 9.19
N LEU A 89 -8.17 8.81 8.45
CA LEU A 89 -7.59 9.15 7.16
C LEU A 89 -8.68 9.40 6.12
N VAL A 90 -9.67 8.52 6.05
CA VAL A 90 -10.81 8.65 5.13
C VAL A 90 -11.61 9.92 5.43
N MET A 91 -11.89 10.19 6.70
CA MET A 91 -12.60 11.41 7.11
C MET A 91 -11.80 12.68 6.78
N ALA A 92 -10.48 12.66 6.94
CA ALA A 92 -9.63 13.78 6.56
C ALA A 92 -9.66 14.01 5.04
N ALA A 93 -9.58 12.94 4.24
CA ALA A 93 -9.67 13.02 2.78
C ALA A 93 -11.03 13.58 2.32
N LEU A 94 -12.14 13.11 2.91
CA LEU A 94 -13.49 13.60 2.59
C LEU A 94 -13.67 15.07 2.96
N ARG A 95 -13.15 15.51 4.11
CA ARG A 95 -13.17 16.93 4.51
C ARG A 95 -12.39 17.82 3.53
N ALA A 96 -11.26 17.34 3.04
CA ALA A 96 -10.46 18.05 2.05
C ALA A 96 -11.11 18.06 0.66
N ALA A 97 -11.89 17.03 0.32
CA ALA A 97 -12.61 16.93 -0.94
C ALA A 97 -13.92 17.73 -0.96
N ALA A 98 -14.58 17.92 0.19
CA ALA A 98 -15.84 18.65 0.31
C ALA A 98 -15.88 20.05 -0.34
N PRO A 99 -14.84 20.90 -0.32
CA PRO A 99 -14.87 22.19 -1.00
C PRO A 99 -14.65 22.12 -2.53
N LEU A 100 -14.31 20.95 -3.08
CA LEU A 100 -14.07 20.78 -4.52
C LEU A 100 -15.34 20.48 -5.32
N PHE A 101 -16.45 20.20 -4.63
CA PHE A 101 -17.75 19.83 -5.20
C PHE A 101 -18.86 20.65 -4.53
#